data_AF-A0A353VC88-F1
#
_entry.id   AF-A0A353VC88-F1
#
_cell.length_a   1.000
_cell.length_b   1.000
_cell.length_c   1.000
_cell.angle_alpha   90.00
_cell.angle_beta   90.00
_cell.angle_gamma   90.00
#
_symmetry.space_group_name_H-M   'P 1'
#
loop_
_entity.id
_entity.type
_entity.pdbx_description
1 polymer ?
#
loop_
_entity_poly.entity_id
_entity_poly.type
_entity_poly.pdbx_seq_one_letter_code
_entity_poly.pdbx_strand_id
1 'polypeptide(L)'
;MQPDLYSPRPGQRRVFERRKLARLERVDGRLRLFHAMHDNVHGFELTYEIDLATGRIVRAEHVTPRLPYTGVCSEPQQRIAALLGETADAGLRKRIQTHLGGPAGCAQLYDLTADLLKLLA
;
A
#
# COMPACT_ATOMS: atom_id res chain seq x y z
N MET A 1 0.14 -31.50 -5.37
CA MET A 1 -0.47 -30.27 -5.92
C MET A 1 0.63 -29.24 -6.00
N GLN A 2 1.15 -28.96 -7.20
CA GLN A 2 2.15 -27.90 -7.37
C GLN A 2 1.37 -26.58 -7.31
N PRO A 3 1.67 -25.64 -6.40
CA PRO A 3 0.96 -24.38 -6.40
C PRO A 3 1.32 -23.66 -7.69
N ASP A 4 0.35 -23.55 -8.59
CA ASP A 4 0.39 -22.87 -9.89
C ASP A 4 0.70 -21.35 -9.78
N LEU A 5 1.06 -20.89 -8.57
CA LEU A 5 1.28 -19.51 -8.19
C LEU A 5 2.66 -18.99 -8.61
N TYR A 6 3.66 -19.88 -8.66
CA TYR A 6 5.08 -19.53 -8.89
C TYR A 6 5.71 -20.20 -10.11
N SER A 7 4.94 -20.93 -10.90
CA SER A 7 5.43 -21.61 -12.10
C SER A 7 4.81 -20.99 -13.36
N PRO A 8 5.58 -20.89 -14.46
CA PRO A 8 5.02 -20.45 -15.74
C PRO A 8 3.99 -21.46 -16.24
N ARG A 9 2.85 -20.97 -16.71
CA ARG A 9 1.94 -21.78 -17.53
C ARG A 9 2.56 -22.03 -18.92
N PRO A 10 2.21 -23.13 -19.62
CA PRO A 10 2.66 -23.34 -20.99
C PRO A 10 2.39 -22.11 -21.87
N GLY A 11 3.42 -21.60 -22.55
CA GLY A 11 3.34 -20.39 -23.38
C GLY A 11 3.44 -19.05 -22.63
N GLN A 12 3.47 -19.04 -21.31
CA GLN A 12 3.63 -17.82 -20.50
C GLN A 12 5.09 -17.33 -20.53
N ARG A 13 5.31 -16.13 -21.09
CA ARG A 13 6.66 -15.52 -21.17
C ARG A 13 7.14 -14.88 -19.87
N ARG A 14 6.22 -14.43 -19.00
CA ARG A 14 6.53 -13.79 -17.71
C ARG A 14 5.69 -14.42 -16.61
N VAL A 15 6.34 -15.10 -15.67
CA VAL A 15 5.68 -15.72 -14.50
C VAL A 15 5.09 -14.66 -13.57
N PHE A 16 5.81 -13.56 -13.43
CA PHE A 16 5.45 -12.45 -12.57
C PHE A 16 5.37 -11.16 -13.39
N GLU A 17 4.18 -10.56 -13.42
CA GLU A 17 3.95 -9.25 -14.01
C GLU A 17 3.21 -8.40 -13.00
N ARG A 18 3.82 -7.27 -12.62
CA ARG A 18 3.27 -6.36 -11.64
C ARG A 18 2.98 -5.02 -12.29
N ARG A 19 1.73 -4.59 -12.16
CA ARG A 19 1.29 -3.25 -12.53
C ARG A 19 1.09 -2.42 -11.26
N LYS A 20 1.64 -1.21 -11.28
CA LYS A 20 1.45 -0.20 -10.24
C LYS A 20 0.83 1.04 -10.86
N LEU A 21 -0.08 1.67 -10.13
CA LEU A 21 -0.67 2.96 -10.49
C LEU A 21 -0.70 3.81 -9.22
N ALA A 22 -0.11 4.99 -9.27
CA ALA A 22 -0.15 5.95 -8.18
C ALA A 22 -0.72 7.28 -8.70
N ARG A 23 -1.52 7.95 -7.88
CA ARG A 23 -2.12 9.26 -8.19
C ARG A 23 -2.06 10.14 -6.95
N LEU A 24 -1.86 11.43 -7.21
CA LEU A 24 -1.98 12.50 -6.25
C LEU A 24 -2.92 13.54 -6.84
N GLU A 25 -3.94 13.92 -6.08
CA GLU A 25 -4.92 14.93 -6.46
C GLU A 25 -5.11 15.92 -5.32
N ARG A 26 -5.31 17.18 -5.64
CA ARG A 26 -5.67 18.22 -4.66
C ARG A 26 -7.16 18.51 -4.79
N VAL A 27 -7.93 18.25 -3.73
CA VAL A 27 -9.39 18.40 -3.72
C VAL A 27 -9.84 18.90 -2.35
N ASP A 28 -10.66 19.95 -2.30
CA ASP A 28 -11.32 20.47 -1.09
C ASP A 28 -10.38 20.69 0.11
N GLY A 29 -9.22 21.31 -0.12
CA GLY A 29 -8.24 21.54 0.95
C GLY A 29 -7.53 20.28 1.45
N ARG A 30 -7.61 19.18 0.71
CA ARG A 30 -6.91 17.93 0.98
C ARG A 30 -6.01 17.50 -0.18
N LEU A 31 -5.01 16.70 0.14
CA LEU A 31 -4.30 15.86 -0.83
C LEU A 31 -4.90 14.46 -0.76
N ARG A 32 -5.52 14.02 -1.85
CA ARG A 32 -5.96 12.64 -2.05
C ARG A 32 -4.84 11.86 -2.72
N LEU A 33 -4.40 10.81 -2.05
CA LEU A 33 -3.35 9.91 -2.50
C LEU A 33 -4.00 8.55 -2.79
N PHE A 34 -3.80 8.03 -3.99
CA PHE A 34 -4.27 6.71 -4.36
C PHE A 34 -3.10 5.88 -4.88
N HIS A 35 -2.99 4.64 -4.43
CA HIS A 35 -2.04 3.70 -5.02
C HIS A 35 -2.64 2.31 -5.16
N ALA A 36 -2.63 1.78 -6.38
CA ALA A 36 -2.96 0.39 -6.67
C ALA A 36 -1.73 -0.41 -7.11
N MET A 37 -1.71 -1.68 -6.75
CA MET A 37 -0.76 -2.68 -7.25
C MET A 37 -1.47 -4.01 -7.46
N HIS A 38 -1.31 -4.55 -8.66
CA HIS A 38 -1.81 -5.88 -9.00
C HIS A 38 -0.72 -6.69 -9.67
N ASP A 39 -0.59 -7.93 -9.26
CA ASP A 39 0.19 -8.97 -9.93
C ASP A 39 -0.58 -10.30 -9.92
N ASN A 40 0.06 -11.38 -10.34
CA ASN A 40 -0.56 -12.71 -10.36
C ASN A 40 -0.91 -13.23 -8.96
N VAL A 41 -0.30 -12.69 -7.90
CA VAL A 41 -0.39 -13.15 -6.51
C VAL A 41 -1.09 -12.15 -5.59
N HIS A 42 -0.94 -10.86 -5.86
CA HIS A 42 -1.33 -9.75 -4.99
C HIS A 42 -2.26 -8.76 -5.69
N GLY A 43 -3.14 -8.17 -4.91
CA GLY A 43 -3.98 -7.06 -5.30
C GLY A 43 -4.15 -6.15 -4.10
N PHE A 44 -3.72 -4.90 -4.24
CA PHE A 44 -3.74 -3.88 -3.20
C PHE A 44 -4.20 -2.56 -3.79
N GLU A 45 -5.04 -1.85 -3.07
CA GLU A 45 -5.46 -0.49 -3.35
C GLU A 45 -5.42 0.29 -2.05
N LEU A 46 -4.74 1.43 -2.03
CA LEU A 46 -4.60 2.31 -0.88
C LEU A 46 -5.21 3.67 -1.19
N THR A 47 -5.95 4.22 -0.25
CA THR A 47 -6.48 5.59 -0.31
C THR A 47 -6.14 6.33 0.96
N TYR A 48 -5.33 7.38 0.82
CA TYR A 48 -5.00 8.30 1.91
C TYR A 48 -5.50 9.70 1.62
N GLU A 49 -5.84 10.43 2.67
CA GLU A 49 -6.09 11.87 2.58
C GLU A 49 -5.25 12.60 3.60
N ILE A 50 -4.58 13.67 3.17
CA ILE A 50 -3.85 14.59 4.03
C ILE A 50 -4.60 15.92 4.03
N ASP A 51 -4.94 16.40 5.22
CA ASP A 51 -5.46 17.75 5.41
C ASP A 51 -4.34 18.78 5.19
N LEU A 52 -4.54 19.72 4.26
CA LEU A 52 -3.49 20.68 3.89
C LEU A 52 -3.26 21.76 4.94
N ALA A 53 -4.24 22.05 5.80
CA ALA A 53 -4.10 23.07 6.83
C ALA A 53 -3.21 22.59 7.98
N THR A 54 -3.34 21.31 8.35
CA THR A 54 -2.64 20.70 9.48
C THR A 54 -1.48 19.81 9.06
N GLY A 55 -1.42 19.41 7.79
CA GLY A 55 -0.48 18.42 7.28
C GLY A 55 -0.70 17.01 7.83
N ARG A 56 -1.87 16.72 8.42
CA ARG A 56 -2.16 15.42 9.05
C ARG A 56 -2.88 14.48 8.11
N ILE A 57 -2.57 13.18 8.22
CA ILE A 57 -3.34 12.12 7.58
C ILE A 57 -4.71 12.02 8.27
N VAL A 58 -5.77 12.30 7.53
CA VAL A 58 -7.17 12.30 8.02
C VAL A 58 -7.98 11.12 7.49
N ARG A 59 -7.47 10.41 6.48
CA ARG A 59 -8.04 9.14 5.98
C ARG A 59 -6.92 8.17 5.68
N ALA A 60 -7.08 6.92 6.10
CA ALA A 60 -6.16 5.83 5.82
C ALA A 60 -6.90 4.52 5.58
N GLU A 61 -7.08 4.15 4.32
CA GLU A 61 -7.88 2.98 3.93
C GLU A 61 -7.16 2.11 2.92
N HIS A 62 -7.54 0.83 2.91
CA HIS A 62 -7.09 -0.13 1.93
C HIS A 62 -8.22 -1.04 1.45
N VAL A 63 -8.03 -1.59 0.26
CA VAL A 63 -8.75 -2.75 -0.25
C VAL A 63 -7.70 -3.76 -0.72
N THR A 64 -7.88 -5.03 -0.35
CA THR A 64 -6.98 -6.12 -0.74
C THR A 64 -7.72 -7.15 -1.57
N PRO A 65 -7.98 -6.88 -2.87
CA PRO A 65 -8.75 -7.80 -3.72
C PRO A 65 -8.08 -9.17 -3.93
N ARG A 66 -6.77 -9.30 -3.63
CA ARG A 66 -6.07 -10.58 -3.72
C ARG A 66 -4.94 -10.67 -2.70
N LEU A 67 -5.01 -11.67 -1.82
CA LEU A 67 -3.96 -12.05 -0.89
C LEU A 67 -3.62 -13.54 -1.05
N PRO A 68 -2.34 -13.92 -1.08
CA PRO A 68 -1.96 -15.33 -1.28
C PRO A 68 -2.20 -16.22 -0.06
N TYR A 69 -2.13 -15.66 1.15
CA TYR A 69 -2.20 -16.41 2.40
C TYR A 69 -3.20 -15.77 3.35
N THR A 70 -4.47 -16.20 3.29
CA THR A 70 -5.52 -15.76 4.21
C THR A 70 -5.13 -16.04 5.67
N GLY A 71 -5.45 -15.11 6.58
CA GLY A 71 -5.03 -15.18 7.99
C GLY A 71 -3.67 -14.54 8.21
N VAL A 72 -2.62 -15.02 7.54
CA VAL A 72 -1.26 -14.47 7.68
C VAL A 72 -1.14 -13.08 7.03
N CYS A 73 -1.63 -12.93 5.80
CA CYS A 73 -1.56 -11.66 5.08
C CYS A 73 -2.66 -10.67 5.49
N SER A 74 -3.71 -11.14 6.16
CA SER A 74 -4.88 -10.34 6.54
C SER A 74 -4.61 -9.46 7.76
N GLU A 75 -3.93 -10.00 8.79
CA GLU A 75 -3.68 -9.28 10.04
C GLU A 75 -2.86 -8.00 9.86
N PRO A 76 -1.74 -7.99 9.09
CA PRO A 76 -0.97 -6.76 8.90
C PRO A 76 -1.74 -5.63 8.22
N GLN A 77 -2.84 -5.94 7.51
CA GLN A 77 -3.62 -4.93 6.80
C GLN A 77 -4.32 -3.94 7.74
N GLN A 78 -4.71 -4.42 8.91
CA GLN A 78 -5.40 -3.60 9.93
C GLN A 78 -4.50 -2.48 10.46
N ARG A 79 -3.17 -2.64 10.36
CA ARG A 79 -2.19 -1.65 10.84
C ARG A 79 -2.20 -0.35 10.05
N ILE A 80 -2.87 -0.30 8.89
CA ILE A 80 -3.03 0.95 8.13
C ILE A 80 -3.71 2.06 8.94
N ALA A 81 -4.58 1.69 9.88
CA ALA A 81 -5.26 2.64 10.75
C ALA A 81 -4.29 3.42 11.65
N ALA A 82 -3.08 2.89 11.91
CA ALA A 82 -2.04 3.58 12.67
C ALA A 82 -1.48 4.82 11.95
N LEU A 83 -1.76 4.99 10.65
CA LEU A 83 -1.41 6.20 9.92
C LEU A 83 -2.35 7.37 10.21
N LEU A 84 -3.55 7.13 10.75
CA LEU A 84 -4.48 8.21 11.06
C LEU A 84 -3.89 9.15 12.11
N GLY A 85 -3.90 10.45 11.81
CA GLY A 85 -3.37 11.50 12.67
C GLY A 85 -1.86 11.72 12.56
N GLU A 86 -1.13 10.85 11.85
CA GLU A 86 0.30 11.06 11.57
C GLU A 86 0.52 12.33 10.74
N THR A 87 1.58 13.07 11.06
CA THR A 87 1.98 14.25 10.29
C THR A 87 2.70 13.83 9.00
N ALA A 88 2.37 14.43 7.87
CA ALA A 88 3.06 14.24 6.59
C ALA A 88 4.35 15.09 6.52
N ASP A 89 5.35 14.69 7.31
CA ASP A 89 6.65 15.34 7.41
C ASP A 89 7.81 14.42 6.97
N ALA A 90 9.04 14.93 7.01
CA ALA A 90 10.25 14.18 6.68
C ALA A 90 10.46 12.92 7.56
N GLY A 91 9.86 12.88 8.76
CA GLY A 91 9.91 11.74 9.67
C GLY A 91 8.88 10.65 9.35
N LEU A 92 7.86 10.93 8.52
CA LEU A 92 6.76 10.02 8.26
C LEU A 92 7.25 8.68 7.69
N ARG A 93 8.25 8.68 6.81
CA ARG A 93 8.84 7.46 6.25
C ARG A 93 9.32 6.49 7.33
N LYS A 94 9.96 7.00 8.39
CA LYS A 94 10.44 6.19 9.51
C LYS A 94 9.28 5.62 10.33
N ARG A 95 8.22 6.42 10.55
CA ARG A 95 7.03 5.99 11.29
C ARG A 95 6.25 4.89 10.54
N ILE A 96 6.10 5.03 9.21
CA ILE A 96 5.50 3.99 8.37
C ILE A 96 6.28 2.66 8.45
N GLN A 97 7.60 2.70 8.52
CA GLN A 97 8.40 1.48 8.69
C GLN A 97 8.05 0.73 9.99
N THR A 98 7.82 1.46 11.09
CA THR A 98 7.38 0.89 12.37
C THR A 98 5.95 0.35 12.30
N HIS A 99 5.03 1.09 11.67
CA HIS A 99 3.61 0.74 11.62
C HIS A 99 3.32 -0.41 10.67
N LEU A 100 3.85 -0.34 9.45
CA LEU A 100 3.50 -1.24 8.33
C LEU A 100 4.61 -2.22 7.98
N GLY A 101 5.86 -1.93 8.36
CA GLY A 101 7.01 -2.77 8.07
C GLY A 101 7.34 -3.76 9.19
N GLY A 102 8.50 -4.40 9.05
CA GLY A 102 9.02 -5.34 10.04
C GLY A 102 8.36 -6.72 10.01
N PRO A 103 8.69 -7.60 10.98
CA PRO A 103 8.26 -9.00 10.98
C PRO A 103 6.75 -9.22 11.06
N ALA A 104 6.03 -8.29 11.71
CA ALA A 104 4.57 -8.32 11.82
C ALA A 104 3.86 -7.41 10.80
N GLY A 105 4.62 -6.85 9.86
CA GLY A 105 4.14 -5.92 8.85
C GLY A 105 3.79 -6.58 7.52
N CYS A 106 3.39 -5.76 6.55
CA CYS A 106 3.21 -6.18 5.17
C CYS A 106 4.14 -5.37 4.27
N ALA A 107 5.10 -6.06 3.64
CA ALA A 107 6.04 -5.45 2.72
C ALA A 107 5.34 -4.68 1.58
N GLN A 108 4.24 -5.21 1.04
CA GLN A 108 3.50 -4.54 -0.03
C GLN A 108 2.79 -3.27 0.47
N LEU A 109 2.17 -3.30 1.65
CA LEU A 109 1.58 -2.08 2.24
C LEU A 109 2.64 -1.02 2.52
N TYR A 110 3.78 -1.42 3.09
CA TYR A 110 4.90 -0.52 3.33
C TYR A 110 5.40 0.10 2.02
N ASP A 111 5.66 -0.71 0.99
CA ASP A 111 6.19 -0.25 -0.28
C ASP A 111 5.24 0.73 -0.98
N LEU A 112 3.95 0.41 -1.05
CA LEU A 112 2.96 1.27 -1.69
C LEU A 112 2.76 2.58 -0.92
N THR A 113 2.75 2.52 0.41
CA THR A 113 2.71 3.73 1.25
C THR A 113 3.96 4.59 1.05
N ALA A 114 5.15 3.96 0.99
CA ALA A 114 6.41 4.65 0.76
C ALA A 114 6.51 5.23 -0.65
N ASP A 115 5.90 4.59 -1.65
CA ASP A 115 5.79 5.10 -3.02
C ASP A 115 4.87 6.34 -3.08
N LEU A 116 3.74 6.34 -2.34
CA LEU A 116 2.87 7.52 -2.22
C LEU A 116 3.59 8.73 -1.64
N LEU A 117 4.46 8.52 -0.63
CA LEU A 117 5.24 9.63 -0.06
C LEU A 117 6.16 10.30 -1.08
N LYS A 118 6.62 9.58 -2.11
CA LYS A 118 7.46 10.18 -3.17
C LYS A 118 6.69 11.17 -4.03
N LEU A 119 5.36 11.07 -4.09
CA LEU A 119 4.53 12.02 -4.83
C LEU A 119 4.34 13.35 -4.09
N LEU A 120 4.65 13.37 -2.78
CA LEU A 120 4.55 14.58 -1.95
C LEU A 120 5.82 15.46 -2.00
N ALA A 121 6.89 14.95 -2.62
CA ALA A 121 8.21 15.59 -2.70
C ALA A 121 8.37 16.42 -3.99
#